data_AF-A0A963WE03-F1
#
_entry.id   AF-A0A963WE03-F1
#
_cell.length_a   1.000
_cell.length_b   1.000
_cell.length_c   1.000
_cell.angle_alpha   90.00
_cell.angle_beta   90.00
_cell.angle_gamma   90.00
#
_symmetry.space_group_name_H-M   'P 1'
#
loop_
_entity.id
_entity.type
_entity.pdbx_description
1 polymer ?
#
loop_
_entity_poly.entity_id
_entity_poly.type
_entity_poly.pdbx_seq_one_letter_code
_entity_poly.pdbx_strand_id
1 'polypeptide(L)'
;MSQRPFRVLGIQQIAIGGPDKQRLQKLWVDMLGLQVTGTFRSERENVDEDICAMGTGPHKVEVDLMQPLDPEKKPAVHATPLNHVGLWIDDLPRAVEWLGANGVRFAPGGIRKGAAGYDITF
;
A
#
# COMPACT_ATOMS: atom_id res chain seq x y z
N MET A 1 -11.10 -24.47 -15.41
CA MET A 1 -10.87 -23.21 -14.67
C MET A 1 -11.21 -22.07 -15.62
N SER A 2 -12.09 -21.14 -15.22
CA SER A 2 -12.40 -19.96 -16.04
C SER A 2 -11.14 -19.12 -16.20
N GLN A 3 -10.85 -18.65 -17.42
CA GLN A 3 -9.68 -17.82 -17.69
C GLN A 3 -9.86 -16.47 -16.98
N ARG A 4 -8.85 -16.05 -16.20
CA ARG A 4 -8.88 -14.75 -15.51
C ARG A 4 -8.91 -13.62 -16.55
N PRO A 5 -9.84 -12.65 -16.45
CA PRO A 5 -10.00 -11.57 -17.42
C PRO A 5 -9.07 -10.36 -17.14
N PHE A 6 -8.09 -10.53 -16.26
CA PHE A 6 -7.13 -9.50 -15.86
C PHE A 6 -5.76 -10.13 -15.63
N ARG A 7 -4.71 -9.32 -15.64
CA ARG A 7 -3.33 -9.69 -15.37
C ARG A 7 -2.83 -8.98 -14.11
N VAL A 8 -2.12 -9.75 -13.30
CA VAL A 8 -1.27 -9.20 -12.23
C VAL A 8 0.05 -8.83 -12.87
N LEU A 9 0.42 -7.55 -12.82
CA LEU A 9 1.59 -7.02 -13.51
C LEU A 9 2.85 -7.05 -12.64
N GLY A 10 2.70 -6.99 -11.32
CA GLY A 10 3.81 -6.98 -10.37
C GLY A 10 3.41 -6.39 -9.02
N ILE A 11 4.39 -6.19 -8.16
CA ILE A 11 4.20 -5.47 -6.90
C ILE A 11 4.07 -3.99 -7.23
N GLN A 12 3.05 -3.34 -6.67
CA GLN A 12 2.87 -1.90 -6.74
C GLN A 12 3.45 -1.24 -5.50
N GLN A 13 3.12 -1.73 -4.30
CA GLN A 13 3.61 -1.16 -3.04
C GLN A 13 3.88 -2.20 -1.96
N ILE A 14 4.75 -1.84 -1.02
CA ILE A 14 5.00 -2.56 0.23
C ILE A 14 4.80 -1.58 1.38
N ALA A 15 3.87 -1.87 2.27
CA ALA A 15 3.58 -0.99 3.39
C ALA A 15 4.17 -1.57 4.69
N ILE A 16 5.02 -0.79 5.36
CA ILE A 16 5.80 -1.19 6.53
C ILE A 16 5.38 -0.31 7.70
N GLY A 17 4.94 -0.96 8.79
CA GLY A 17 4.48 -0.29 9.99
C GLY A 17 5.52 -0.27 11.10
N GLY A 18 5.62 0.84 11.82
CA GLY A 18 6.42 0.96 13.03
C GLY A 18 5.84 1.99 14.01
N PRO A 19 6.21 1.92 15.30
CA PRO A 19 5.78 2.92 16.29
C PRO A 19 6.44 4.29 16.09
N ASP A 20 7.53 4.33 15.34
CA ASP A 20 8.30 5.54 15.03
C ASP A 20 8.80 5.46 13.58
N LYS A 21 8.26 6.32 12.72
CA LYS A 21 8.61 6.38 11.29
C LYS A 21 10.05 6.82 11.08
N GLN A 22 10.65 7.59 11.98
CA GLN A 22 12.06 8.01 11.86
C GLN A 22 13.02 6.82 11.91
N ARG A 23 12.69 5.79 12.70
CA ARG A 23 13.46 4.54 12.72
C ARG A 23 13.35 3.77 11.41
N LEU A 24 12.19 3.83 10.75
CA LEU A 24 12.00 3.24 9.42
C LEU A 24 12.79 4.02 8.37
N GLN A 25 12.69 5.36 8.36
CA GLN A 25 13.47 6.23 7.47
C GLN A 25 14.97 5.94 7.58
N LYS A 26 15.50 5.79 8.81
CA LYS A 26 16.91 5.48 9.03
C LYS A 26 17.37 4.24 8.26
N LEU A 27 16.56 3.19 8.21
CA LEU A 27 16.91 2.00 7.43
C LEU A 27 16.65 2.23 5.93
N TRP A 28 15.43 2.60 5.57
CA TRP A 28 14.98 2.54 4.19
C TRP A 28 15.48 3.71 3.34
N VAL A 29 15.54 4.92 3.91
CA VAL A 29 16.02 6.12 3.23
C VAL A 29 17.53 6.25 3.42
N ASP A 30 18.01 6.32 4.66
CA ASP A 30 19.41 6.69 4.90
C ASP A 30 20.39 5.56 4.57
N MET A 31 20.07 4.31 4.94
CA MET A 31 20.97 3.17 4.72
C MET A 31 20.76 2.49 3.36
N LEU A 32 19.51 2.29 2.95
CA LEU A 32 19.17 1.60 1.70
C LEU A 32 18.99 2.53 0.51
N GLY A 33 18.92 3.85 0.72
CA GLY A 33 18.94 4.85 -0.35
C GLY A 33 17.62 5.01 -1.10
N LEU A 34 16.48 4.61 -0.52
CA LEU A 34 15.19 4.86 -1.15
C LEU A 34 14.89 6.36 -1.17
N GLN A 35 14.28 6.81 -2.27
CA GLN A 35 13.90 8.21 -2.43
C GLN A 35 12.51 8.45 -1.83
N VAL A 36 12.39 9.39 -0.89
CA VAL A 36 11.09 9.92 -0.46
C VAL A 36 10.50 10.74 -1.61
N THR A 37 9.33 10.35 -2.06
CA THR A 37 8.60 10.97 -3.18
C THR A 37 7.37 11.74 -2.74
N GLY A 38 6.90 11.50 -1.51
CA GLY A 38 5.77 12.20 -0.92
C GLY A 38 5.54 11.81 0.53
N THR A 39 4.54 12.43 1.13
CA THR A 39 4.09 12.14 2.50
C THR A 39 2.57 12.19 2.53
N PHE A 40 1.94 11.34 3.33
CA PHE A 40 0.50 11.34 3.52
C PHE A 40 0.15 11.24 5.01
N ARG A 41 -0.93 11.91 5.40
CA ARG A 41 -1.40 11.93 6.79
C ARG A 41 -2.93 11.90 6.82
N SER A 42 -3.49 10.98 7.60
CA SER A 42 -4.95 10.80 7.70
C SER A 42 -5.37 10.43 9.12
N GLU A 43 -6.18 11.28 9.76
CA GLU A 43 -6.81 10.99 11.05
C GLU A 43 -7.76 9.79 10.96
N ARG A 44 -8.51 9.71 9.86
CA ARG A 44 -9.48 8.64 9.61
C ARG A 44 -8.80 7.26 9.56
N GLU A 45 -7.65 7.19 8.90
CA GLU A 45 -6.89 5.94 8.73
C GLU A 45 -5.84 5.75 9.84
N ASN A 46 -5.80 6.65 10.83
CA ASN A 46 -4.83 6.66 11.93
C ASN A 46 -3.37 6.50 11.44
N VAL A 47 -2.96 7.25 10.42
CA VAL A 47 -1.65 7.07 9.79
C VAL A 47 -0.96 8.39 9.46
N ASP A 48 0.35 8.39 9.64
CA ASP A 48 1.32 9.34 9.09
C ASP A 48 2.41 8.52 8.37
N GLU A 49 2.56 8.74 7.06
CA GLU A 49 3.43 7.92 6.21
C GLU A 49 4.33 8.73 5.28
N ASP A 50 5.51 8.17 5.02
CA ASP A 50 6.39 8.62 3.95
C ASP A 50 6.30 7.63 2.81
N ILE A 51 6.11 8.16 1.60
CA ILE A 51 5.97 7.40 0.37
C ILE A 51 7.33 7.36 -0.30
N CYS A 52 8.02 6.23 -0.17
CA CYS A 52 9.32 6.00 -0.78
C CYS A 52 9.18 5.26 -2.11
N ALA A 53 10.19 5.34 -2.97
CA ALA A 53 10.24 4.56 -4.20
C ALA A 53 11.57 3.81 -4.34
N MET A 54 11.48 2.58 -4.86
CA MET A 54 12.61 1.79 -5.36
C MET A 54 12.38 1.40 -6.82
N GLY A 55 13.46 1.28 -7.60
CA GLY A 55 13.36 0.94 -9.02
C GLY A 55 12.79 2.07 -9.88
N THR A 56 12.58 1.78 -11.18
CA THR A 56 12.17 2.77 -12.18
C THR A 56 11.24 2.15 -13.23
N GLY A 57 10.42 2.99 -13.87
CA GLY A 57 9.53 2.55 -14.95
C GLY A 57 8.63 1.39 -14.51
N PRO A 58 8.51 0.31 -15.29
CA PRO A 58 7.71 -0.87 -14.94
C PRO A 58 8.17 -1.61 -13.67
N HIS A 59 9.39 -1.36 -13.20
CA HIS A 59 9.94 -1.97 -11.98
C HIS A 59 9.88 -1.04 -10.77
N LYS A 60 9.25 0.14 -10.91
CA LYS A 60 9.08 1.06 -9.77
C LYS A 60 8.11 0.45 -8.76
N VAL A 61 8.56 0.30 -7.53
CA VAL A 61 7.77 -0.17 -6.39
C VAL A 61 7.76 0.93 -5.34
N GLU A 62 6.57 1.21 -4.82
CA GLU A 62 6.34 2.12 -3.71
C GLU A 62 6.61 1.42 -2.37
N VAL A 63 7.19 2.14 -1.41
CA VAL A 63 7.41 1.64 -0.05
C VAL A 63 6.88 2.67 0.94
N ASP A 64 5.79 2.33 1.60
CA ASP A 64 5.13 3.21 2.57
C ASP A 64 5.69 2.93 3.96
N LEU A 65 6.33 3.92 4.54
CA LEU A 65 6.84 3.86 5.91
C LEU A 65 5.79 4.50 6.82
N MET A 66 5.05 3.70 7.57
CA MET A 66 3.88 4.14 8.32
C MET A 66 4.14 4.17 9.83
N GLN A 67 3.64 5.22 10.48
CA GLN A 67 3.41 5.25 11.92
C GLN A 67 1.96 5.64 12.24
N PRO A 68 1.41 5.20 13.38
CA PRO A 68 0.10 5.66 13.81
C PRO A 68 0.15 7.13 14.22
N LEU A 69 -0.97 7.83 14.06
CA LEU A 69 -1.17 9.14 14.69
C LEU A 69 -1.40 9.01 16.19
N ASP A 70 -2.12 7.98 16.58
CA ASP A 70 -2.45 7.61 17.95
C ASP A 70 -2.23 6.08 18.11
N PRO A 71 -1.22 5.64 18.88
CA PRO A 71 -0.90 4.22 19.06
C PRO A 71 -2.06 3.38 19.61
N GLU A 72 -3.00 4.01 20.34
CA GLU A 72 -4.12 3.31 20.99
C GLU A 72 -5.35 3.19 20.08
N LYS A 73 -5.33 3.81 18.89
CA LYS A 73 -6.45 3.78 17.94
C LYS A 73 -6.26 2.76 16.83
N LYS A 74 -7.39 2.40 16.21
CA LYS A 74 -7.42 1.62 14.97
C LYS A 74 -7.63 2.54 13.77
N PRO A 75 -7.06 2.22 12.58
CA PRO A 75 -6.16 1.10 12.28
C PRO A 75 -4.82 1.13 13.05
N ALA A 76 -4.35 -0.03 13.51
CA ALA A 76 -3.10 -0.16 14.27
C ALA A 76 -1.93 -0.48 13.33
N VAL A 77 -1.57 0.48 12.45
CA VAL A 77 -0.63 0.24 11.34
C VAL A 77 0.75 -0.27 11.78
N HIS A 78 1.16 0.03 13.01
CA HIS A 78 2.42 -0.38 13.63
C HIS A 78 2.46 -1.80 14.20
N ALA A 79 1.30 -2.42 14.45
CA ALA A 79 1.24 -3.72 15.12
C ALA A 79 1.74 -4.88 14.23
N THR A 80 1.63 -4.72 12.91
CA THR A 80 2.14 -5.68 11.93
C THR A 80 3.32 -5.05 11.17
N PRO A 81 4.56 -5.57 11.34
CA PRO A 81 5.74 -5.00 10.70
C PRO A 81 5.65 -4.94 9.16
N LEU A 82 4.98 -5.92 8.53
CA LEU A 82 4.50 -5.84 7.16
C LEU A 82 2.98 -5.66 7.21
N ASN A 83 2.49 -4.48 6.81
CA ASN A 83 1.07 -4.16 6.91
C ASN A 83 0.29 -4.76 5.74
N HIS A 84 0.72 -4.49 4.51
CA HIS A 84 0.15 -5.07 3.29
C HIS A 84 1.11 -4.99 2.10
N VAL A 85 0.75 -5.70 1.02
CA VAL A 85 1.41 -5.63 -0.29
C VAL A 85 0.35 -5.28 -1.33
N GLY A 86 0.60 -4.23 -2.12
CA GLY A 86 -0.23 -3.86 -3.26
C GLY A 86 0.27 -4.51 -4.54
N LEU A 87 -0.67 -4.88 -5.43
CA LEU A 87 -0.37 -5.48 -6.73
C LEU A 87 -0.90 -4.59 -7.85
N TRP A 88 -0.09 -4.41 -8.89
CA TRP A 88 -0.55 -3.78 -10.12
C TRP A 88 -1.50 -4.72 -10.87
N ILE A 89 -2.67 -4.21 -11.23
CA ILE A 89 -3.70 -4.90 -12.01
C ILE A 89 -3.98 -4.08 -13.27
N ASP A 90 -4.00 -4.71 -14.43
CA ASP A 90 -4.27 -4.02 -15.70
C ASP A 90 -5.72 -3.55 -15.86
N ASP A 91 -6.68 -4.33 -15.37
CA ASP A 91 -8.10 -3.97 -15.30
C ASP A 91 -8.67 -4.23 -13.89
N LEU A 92 -8.51 -3.23 -13.01
CA LEU A 92 -8.92 -3.32 -11.60
C LEU A 92 -10.44 -3.55 -11.45
N PRO A 93 -11.35 -2.83 -12.14
CA PRO A 93 -12.79 -3.10 -12.07
C PRO A 93 -13.14 -4.55 -12.43
N ARG A 94 -12.58 -5.07 -13.54
CA ARG A 94 -12.84 -6.44 -13.97
C ARG A 94 -12.25 -7.47 -13.02
N ALA A 95 -11.11 -7.17 -12.40
CA ALA A 95 -10.53 -7.99 -11.36
C ALA A 95 -11.42 -8.07 -10.12
N VAL A 96 -11.94 -6.94 -9.64
CA VAL A 96 -12.85 -6.91 -8.48
C VAL A 96 -14.12 -7.71 -8.73
N GLU A 97 -14.76 -7.54 -9.89
CA GLU A 97 -15.95 -8.29 -10.27
C GLU A 97 -15.66 -9.80 -10.28
N TRP A 98 -14.61 -10.22 -10.98
CA TRP A 98 -14.27 -11.63 -11.13
C TRP A 98 -13.83 -12.25 -9.79
N LEU A 99 -12.97 -11.58 -9.01
CA LEU A 99 -12.51 -12.06 -7.70
C LEU A 99 -13.67 -12.15 -6.71
N GLY A 100 -14.57 -11.17 -6.71
CA GLY A 100 -15.79 -11.19 -5.90
C GLY A 100 -16.71 -12.35 -6.25
N ALA A 101 -16.94 -12.60 -7.55
CA ALA A 101 -17.69 -13.76 -8.02
C ALA A 101 -17.02 -15.11 -7.66
N ASN A 102 -15.71 -15.10 -7.40
CA ASN A 102 -14.91 -16.25 -6.95
C ASN A 102 -14.67 -16.26 -5.42
N GLY A 103 -15.44 -15.48 -4.64
CA GLY A 103 -15.47 -15.57 -3.17
C GLY A 103 -14.44 -14.73 -2.42
N VAL A 104 -13.67 -13.88 -3.09
CA VAL A 104 -12.81 -12.90 -2.42
C VAL A 104 -13.66 -11.81 -1.78
N ARG A 105 -13.38 -11.52 -0.51
CA ARG A 105 -14.03 -10.42 0.23
C ARG A 105 -13.09 -9.22 0.25
N PHE A 106 -13.60 -8.10 -0.22
CA PHE A 106 -12.89 -6.82 -0.20
C PHE A 106 -13.22 -6.04 1.07
N ALA A 107 -12.28 -5.22 1.52
CA ALA A 107 -12.50 -4.25 2.56
C ALA A 107 -13.57 -3.22 2.11
N PRO A 108 -14.31 -2.62 3.06
CA PRO A 108 -15.28 -1.58 2.74
C PRO A 108 -14.64 -0.39 2.02
N GLY A 109 -15.39 0.26 1.13
CA GLY A 109 -14.98 1.50 0.44
C GLY A 109 -14.77 1.35 -1.07
N GLY A 110 -14.73 0.12 -1.59
CA GLY A 110 -14.64 -0.15 -3.03
C GLY A 110 -13.40 0.45 -3.68
N ILE A 111 -13.47 0.61 -5.01
CA ILE A 111 -12.41 1.23 -5.81
C ILE A 111 -12.39 2.74 -5.54
N ARG A 112 -11.24 3.25 -5.12
CA ARG A 112 -11.03 4.67 -4.77
C ARG A 112 -9.58 5.09 -5.01
N LYS A 113 -9.31 6.39 -4.92
CA LYS A 113 -7.93 6.90 -5.01
C LYS A 113 -7.12 6.56 -3.75
N GLY A 114 -5.93 5.99 -3.96
CA GLY A 114 -4.91 5.75 -2.94
C GLY A 114 -3.95 6.92 -2.77
N ALA A 115 -2.97 6.77 -1.86
CA ALA A 115 -1.98 7.79 -1.53
C ALA A 115 -1.14 8.23 -2.75
N ALA A 116 -0.79 7.28 -3.62
CA ALA A 116 -0.08 7.53 -4.88
C ALA A 116 -0.96 8.06 -6.03
N GLY A 117 -2.24 8.32 -5.81
CA GLY A 117 -3.17 8.85 -6.82
C GLY A 117 -3.73 7.82 -7.81
N TYR A 118 -3.42 6.53 -7.64
CA TYR A 118 -3.99 5.44 -8.44
C TYR A 118 -5.29 4.90 -7.83
N ASP A 119 -6.08 4.23 -8.66
CA ASP A 119 -7.27 3.51 -8.16
C ASP A 119 -6.84 2.23 -7.42
N ILE A 120 -7.38 2.03 -6.22
CA ILE A 120 -7.05 0.93 -5.33
C ILE A 120 -8.33 0.32 -4.74
N THR A 121 -8.23 -0.94 -4.33
CA THR A 121 -9.18 -1.63 -3.47
C THR A 121 -8.38 -2.56 -2.54
N PHE A 122 -8.90 -2.80 -1.35
CA PHE A 122 -8.33 -3.74 -0.39
C PHE A 122 -9.25 -4.94 -0.23
#